data_AF-A0A924K492-F1
#
_entry.id   AF-A0A924K492-F1
#
_cell.length_a   1.000
_cell.length_b   1.000
_cell.length_c   1.000
_cell.angle_alpha   90.00
_cell.angle_beta   90.00
_cell.angle_gamma   90.00
#
_symmetry.space_group_name_H-M   'P 1'
#
loop_
_entity.id
_entity.type
_entity.pdbx_description
1 polymer ?
#
loop_
_entity_poly.entity_id
_entity_poly.type
_entity_poly.pdbx_seq_one_letter_code
_entity_poly.pdbx_strand_id
1 'polypeptide(L)'
;DRGPRLGDAAFRAQRDALEHAQQALRKLAAQAHGEALTQLMTAWEQRVTDQVPGQQEFGKVVSPAVRGSWTKAIGAAPTGEAAESLLRLEMAAEVPTPAEHITARRALQLKLLTKRNDPAPAQTWGEDAARVLATHHDEANARRLQNVLKALLRG
;
A
#
# COMPACT_ATOMS: atom_id res chain seq x y z
N ASP A 1 2.97 -12.73 -55.18
CA ASP A 1 2.49 -12.89 -53.80
C ASP A 1 3.66 -13.34 -52.93
N ARG A 2 4.31 -12.43 -52.18
CA ARG A 2 5.47 -12.79 -51.33
C ARG A 2 4.93 -12.99 -49.91
N GLY A 3 4.86 -14.24 -49.47
CA GLY A 3 4.44 -14.61 -48.13
C GLY A 3 5.32 -14.00 -47.02
N PRO A 4 4.81 -13.98 -45.77
CA PRO A 4 5.47 -13.31 -44.65
C PRO A 4 6.90 -13.82 -44.46
N ARG A 5 7.87 -12.89 -44.34
CA ARG A 5 9.27 -13.25 -44.11
C ARG A 5 9.39 -13.93 -42.75
N LEU A 6 10.07 -15.07 -42.68
CA LEU A 6 10.29 -15.84 -41.45
C LEU A 6 10.88 -14.98 -40.32
N GLY A 7 11.70 -13.97 -40.66
CA GLY A 7 12.18 -12.97 -39.72
C GLY A 7 11.05 -12.17 -39.05
N ASP A 8 10.08 -11.66 -39.82
CA ASP A 8 8.98 -10.87 -39.27
C ASP A 8 8.06 -11.69 -38.37
N ALA A 9 7.86 -12.98 -38.68
CA ALA A 9 7.10 -13.90 -37.83
C ALA A 9 7.85 -14.24 -36.53
N ALA A 10 9.16 -14.50 -36.61
CA ALA A 10 9.99 -14.79 -35.44
C ALA A 10 10.14 -13.58 -34.50
N PHE A 11 10.31 -12.36 -35.05
CA PHE A 11 10.36 -11.14 -34.23
C PHE A 11 9.04 -10.84 -33.53
N ARG A 12 7.89 -11.09 -34.19
CA ARG A 12 6.58 -10.99 -33.55
C ARG A 12 6.45 -12.01 -32.41
N ALA A 13 6.77 -13.28 -32.67
CA ALA A 13 6.74 -14.31 -31.64
C ALA A 13 7.66 -14.01 -30.44
N GLN A 14 8.85 -13.46 -30.68
CA GLN A 14 9.78 -13.03 -29.62
C GLN A 14 9.22 -11.85 -28.81
N ARG A 15 8.64 -10.86 -29.49
CA ARG A 15 8.01 -9.71 -28.84
C ARG A 15 6.81 -10.15 -28.00
N ASP A 16 5.94 -10.98 -28.56
CA ASP A 16 4.77 -11.52 -27.87
C ASP A 16 5.21 -12.33 -26.64
N ALA A 17 6.24 -13.18 -26.77
CA ALA A 17 6.80 -13.93 -25.65
C ALA A 17 7.37 -13.03 -24.55
N LEU A 18 8.04 -11.93 -24.91
CA LEU A 18 8.54 -10.96 -23.94
C LEU A 18 7.40 -10.22 -23.23
N GLU A 19 6.37 -9.80 -23.97
CA GLU A 19 5.18 -9.16 -23.41
C GLU A 19 4.46 -10.11 -22.44
N HIS A 20 4.30 -11.39 -22.81
CA HIS A 20 3.75 -12.43 -21.93
C HIS A 20 4.58 -12.65 -20.67
N ALA A 21 5.92 -12.72 -20.78
CA ALA A 21 6.80 -12.88 -19.63
C ALA A 21 6.69 -11.68 -18.68
N GLN A 22 6.64 -10.45 -19.21
CA GLN A 22 6.45 -9.25 -18.41
C GLN A 22 5.08 -9.24 -17.71
N GLN A 23 4.02 -9.66 -18.39
CA GLN A 23 2.68 -9.78 -17.78
C GLN A 23 2.65 -10.84 -16.67
N ALA A 24 3.30 -11.98 -16.87
CA ALA A 24 3.41 -13.04 -15.87
C ALA A 24 4.15 -12.54 -14.61
N LEU A 25 5.27 -11.83 -14.79
CA LEU A 25 6.02 -11.22 -13.68
C LEU A 25 5.20 -10.18 -12.92
N ARG A 26 4.44 -9.32 -13.61
CA ARG A 26 3.53 -8.35 -12.97
C ARG A 26 2.45 -9.05 -12.16
N LYS A 27 1.88 -10.15 -12.69
CA LYS A 27 0.87 -10.94 -11.98
C LYS A 27 1.44 -11.57 -10.71
N LEU A 28 2.63 -12.15 -10.79
CA LEU A 28 3.32 -12.75 -9.64
C LEU A 28 3.63 -11.69 -8.58
N ALA A 29 4.15 -10.53 -8.97
CA ALA A 29 4.41 -9.42 -8.05
C ALA A 29 3.11 -8.95 -7.36
N ALA A 30 2.01 -8.82 -8.10
CA ALA A 30 0.72 -8.44 -7.54
C ALA A 30 0.16 -9.48 -6.56
N GLN A 31 0.43 -10.77 -6.78
CA GLN A 31 0.06 -11.85 -5.85
C GLN A 31 0.90 -11.78 -4.57
N ALA A 32 2.23 -11.66 -4.70
CA ALA A 32 3.14 -11.53 -3.56
C ALA A 32 2.79 -10.32 -2.69
N HIS A 33 2.48 -9.16 -3.28
CA HIS A 33 2.06 -7.97 -2.53
C HIS A 33 0.73 -8.20 -1.79
N GLY A 34 -0.19 -8.98 -2.35
CA GLY A 34 -1.48 -9.31 -1.72
C GLY A 34 -1.32 -10.23 -0.50
N GLU A 35 -0.43 -11.22 -0.60
CA GLU A 35 -0.07 -12.11 0.50
C GLU A 35 0.64 -11.35 1.62
N ALA A 36 1.64 -10.54 1.28
CA ALA A 36 2.35 -9.68 2.23
C ALA A 36 1.41 -8.76 2.99
N LEU A 37 0.46 -8.11 2.29
CA LEU A 37 -0.51 -7.25 2.94
C LEU A 37 -1.42 -8.01 3.92
N THR A 38 -1.86 -9.21 3.54
CA THR A 38 -2.67 -10.06 4.43
C THR A 38 -1.88 -10.44 5.68
N GLN A 39 -0.63 -10.86 5.51
CA GLN A 39 0.25 -11.21 6.61
C GLN A 39 0.57 -10.01 7.52
N LEU A 40 0.73 -8.81 6.97
CA LEU A 40 0.89 -7.58 7.76
C LEU A 40 -0.34 -7.28 8.63
N MET A 41 -1.55 -7.49 8.11
CA MET A 41 -2.77 -7.30 8.90
C MET A 41 -2.85 -8.32 10.04
N THR A 42 -2.52 -9.59 9.78
CA THR A 42 -2.44 -10.64 10.81
C THR A 42 -1.38 -10.33 11.87
N ALA A 43 -0.20 -9.85 11.46
CA ALA A 43 0.86 -9.45 12.38
C ALA A 43 0.42 -8.32 13.32
N TRP A 44 -0.36 -7.36 12.81
CA TRP A 44 -0.92 -6.27 13.61
C TRP A 44 -2.01 -6.74 14.57
N GLU A 45 -2.95 -7.56 14.09
CA GLU A 45 -4.02 -8.15 14.90
C GLU A 45 -3.45 -8.96 16.07
N GLN A 46 -2.47 -9.83 15.80
CA GLN A 46 -1.86 -10.72 16.79
C GLN A 46 -0.72 -10.08 17.58
N ARG A 47 -0.27 -8.88 17.18
CA ARG A 47 0.92 -8.21 17.74
C ARG A 47 2.21 -9.03 17.64
N VAL A 48 2.35 -9.80 16.56
CA VAL A 48 3.53 -10.64 16.32
C VAL A 48 4.45 -9.98 15.29
N THR A 49 5.53 -9.36 15.76
CA THR A 49 6.50 -8.66 14.89
C THR A 49 7.20 -9.57 13.91
N ASP A 50 7.39 -10.84 14.27
CA ASP A 50 8.08 -11.84 13.44
C ASP A 50 7.26 -12.21 12.20
N GLN A 51 5.96 -11.93 12.21
CA GLN A 51 5.09 -12.12 11.05
C GLN A 51 5.07 -10.91 10.12
N VAL A 52 5.77 -9.80 10.43
CA VAL A 52 5.82 -8.65 9.50
C VAL A 52 6.60 -9.04 8.24
N PRO A 53 5.99 -8.97 7.03
CA PRO A 53 6.62 -9.38 5.78
C PRO A 53 7.99 -8.78 5.56
N GLY A 54 8.84 -9.50 4.85
CA GLY A 54 10.16 -9.05 4.44
C GLY A 54 10.11 -7.84 3.51
N GLN A 55 11.20 -7.09 3.47
CA GLN A 55 11.31 -5.87 2.65
C GLN A 55 11.01 -6.11 1.16
N GLN A 56 11.41 -7.25 0.62
CA GLN A 56 11.24 -7.58 -0.80
C GLN A 56 9.77 -7.76 -1.18
N GLU A 57 8.92 -8.13 -0.22
CA GLU A 57 7.50 -8.42 -0.43
C GLU A 57 6.66 -7.14 -0.57
N PHE A 58 7.17 -6.01 -0.06
CA PHE A 58 6.57 -4.67 -0.27
C PHE A 58 7.15 -3.95 -1.49
N GLY A 59 8.07 -4.58 -2.23
CA GLY A 59 8.73 -3.98 -3.39
C GLY A 59 9.59 -2.75 -3.03
N LYS A 60 9.68 -1.80 -3.97
CA LYS A 60 10.53 -0.60 -3.84
C LYS A 60 9.83 0.60 -3.20
N VAL A 61 8.51 0.54 -3.06
CA VAL A 61 7.68 1.67 -2.59
C VAL A 61 7.79 1.91 -1.08
N VAL A 62 8.02 0.85 -0.32
CA VAL A 62 8.28 0.93 1.13
C VAL A 62 9.79 0.95 1.32
N SER A 63 10.33 1.92 2.05
CA SER A 63 11.76 1.90 2.39
C SER A 63 12.02 1.00 3.61
N PRO A 64 13.26 0.51 3.82
CA PRO A 64 13.61 -0.27 5.01
C PRO A 64 13.30 0.46 6.33
N ALA A 65 13.45 1.79 6.34
CA ALA A 65 13.13 2.61 7.50
C ALA A 65 11.62 2.63 7.80
N VAL A 66 10.78 2.74 6.77
CA VAL A 66 9.32 2.69 6.90
C VAL A 66 8.87 1.30 7.37
N ARG A 67 9.42 0.23 6.79
CA ARG A 67 9.15 -1.13 7.28
C ARG A 67 9.53 -1.28 8.75
N GLY A 68 10.71 -0.80 9.13
CA GLY A 68 11.17 -0.84 10.53
C GLY A 68 10.24 -0.09 11.49
N SER A 69 9.66 1.04 11.06
CA SER A 69 8.67 1.77 11.87
C SER A 69 7.36 1.01 12.03
N TRP A 70 6.92 0.26 11.01
CA TRP A 70 5.75 -0.63 11.09
C TRP A 70 5.97 -1.77 12.07
N THR A 71 7.12 -2.45 11.97
CA THR A 71 7.48 -3.52 12.92
C THR A 71 7.53 -2.99 14.36
N LYS A 72 8.14 -1.82 14.57
CA LYS A 72 8.18 -1.17 15.88
C LYS A 72 6.78 -0.80 16.40
N ALA A 73 5.91 -0.28 15.54
CA ALA A 73 4.54 0.08 15.91
C ALA A 73 3.71 -1.15 16.30
N ILE A 74 3.88 -2.26 15.59
CA ILE A 74 3.19 -3.52 15.89
C ILE A 74 3.67 -4.10 17.22
N GLY A 75 4.98 -4.08 17.51
CA GLY A 75 5.54 -4.64 18.74
C GLY A 75 5.40 -3.77 19.99
N ALA A 76 4.96 -2.52 19.85
CA ALA A 76 4.71 -1.62 20.98
C ALA A 76 3.31 -1.83 21.58
N ALA A 77 3.13 -1.41 22.83
CA ALA A 77 1.81 -1.36 23.45
C ALA A 77 0.88 -0.44 22.64
N PRO A 78 -0.37 -0.85 22.34
CA PRO A 78 -1.27 -0.07 21.50
C PRO A 78 -1.55 1.32 22.10
N THR A 79 -1.49 2.36 21.28
CA THR A 79 -1.71 3.74 21.71
C THR A 79 -2.18 4.65 20.56
N GLY A 80 -2.83 5.76 20.91
CA GLY A 80 -3.30 6.77 19.95
C GLY A 80 -4.58 6.40 19.22
N GLU A 81 -4.94 7.23 18.23
CA GLU A 81 -6.16 7.10 17.43
C GLU A 81 -5.85 7.02 15.93
N ALA A 82 -6.57 6.15 15.21
CA ALA A 82 -6.32 5.88 13.80
C ALA A 82 -7.02 6.86 12.86
N ALA A 83 -8.01 7.61 13.34
CA ALA A 83 -8.98 8.32 12.50
C ALA A 83 -8.33 9.34 11.54
N GLU A 84 -7.48 10.24 12.03
CA GLU A 84 -6.83 11.26 11.17
C GLU A 84 -5.84 10.60 10.20
N SER A 85 -5.01 9.64 10.67
CA SER A 85 -4.05 8.94 9.82
C SER A 85 -4.71 8.11 8.73
N LEU A 86 -5.84 7.43 9.01
CA LEU A 86 -6.62 6.73 7.98
C LEU A 86 -7.17 7.68 6.92
N LEU A 87 -7.65 8.86 7.32
CA LEU A 87 -8.12 9.86 6.35
C LEU A 87 -6.98 10.39 5.48
N ARG A 88 -5.79 10.64 6.06
CA ARG A 88 -4.60 11.03 5.29
C ARG A 88 -4.19 9.95 4.30
N LEU A 89 -4.19 8.69 4.74
CA LEU A 89 -3.92 7.52 3.91
C LEU A 89 -4.90 7.41 2.74
N GLU A 90 -6.20 7.57 2.98
CA GLU A 90 -7.23 7.55 1.93
C GLU A 90 -7.06 8.69 0.90
N MET A 91 -6.55 9.86 1.33
CA MET A 91 -6.16 10.93 0.42
C MET A 91 -4.92 10.59 -0.40
N ALA A 92 -3.88 10.04 0.25
CA ALA A 92 -2.64 9.65 -0.41
C ALA A 92 -2.86 8.55 -1.46
N ALA A 93 -3.75 7.60 -1.18
CA ALA A 93 -4.07 6.48 -2.06
C ALA A 93 -5.15 6.80 -3.10
N GLU A 94 -5.73 7.99 -3.06
CA GLU A 94 -6.85 8.41 -3.92
C GLU A 94 -8.03 7.43 -3.92
N VAL A 95 -8.28 6.77 -2.78
CA VAL A 95 -9.38 5.80 -2.62
C VAL A 95 -10.65 6.47 -2.05
N PRO A 96 -11.84 5.90 -2.29
CA PRO A 96 -13.08 6.38 -1.68
C PRO A 96 -13.01 6.32 -0.14
N THR A 97 -13.49 7.38 0.51
CA THR A 97 -13.70 7.40 1.96
C THR A 97 -15.10 6.87 2.29
N PRO A 98 -15.27 6.01 3.30
CA PRO A 98 -16.59 5.56 3.78
C PRO A 98 -17.51 6.73 4.10
N ALA A 99 -18.82 6.56 3.87
CA ALA A 99 -19.80 7.64 3.95
C ALA A 99 -19.81 8.34 5.31
N GLU A 100 -19.68 7.57 6.39
CA GLU A 100 -19.59 8.03 7.78
C GLU A 100 -18.39 8.95 8.05
N HIS A 101 -17.37 8.94 7.18
CA HIS A 101 -16.12 9.69 7.35
C HIS A 101 -15.95 10.83 6.34
N ILE A 102 -16.89 11.03 5.40
CA ILE A 102 -16.79 12.07 4.36
C ILE A 102 -16.67 13.47 4.97
N THR A 103 -17.46 13.77 6.01
CA THR A 103 -17.41 15.09 6.69
C THR A 103 -16.04 15.30 7.35
N ALA A 104 -15.50 14.28 8.01
CA ALA A 104 -14.18 14.35 8.63
C ALA A 104 -13.06 14.51 7.58
N ARG A 105 -13.15 13.84 6.42
CA ARG A 105 -12.22 14.01 5.30
C ARG A 105 -12.19 15.46 4.82
N ARG A 106 -13.37 16.07 4.60
CA ARG A 106 -13.48 17.46 4.14
C ARG A 106 -12.91 18.44 5.17
N ALA A 107 -13.22 18.26 6.45
CA ALA A 107 -12.67 19.08 7.52
C ALA A 107 -11.14 19.00 7.57
N LEU A 108 -10.58 17.79 7.43
CA LEU A 108 -9.14 17.58 7.37
C LEU A 108 -8.51 18.25 6.14
N GLN A 109 -9.12 18.14 4.95
CA GLN A 109 -8.63 18.83 3.75
C GLN A 109 -8.54 20.35 3.96
N LEU A 110 -9.57 20.95 4.56
CA LEU A 110 -9.54 22.39 4.90
C LEU A 110 -8.42 22.71 5.90
N LYS A 111 -8.21 21.87 6.93
CA LYS A 111 -7.10 22.00 7.89
C LYS A 111 -5.72 21.90 7.20
N LEU A 112 -5.57 21.07 6.17
CA LEU A 112 -4.30 20.95 5.45
C LEU A 112 -4.02 22.19 4.58
N LEU A 113 -5.05 22.84 4.04
CA LEU A 113 -4.89 24.09 3.28
C LEU A 113 -4.32 25.24 4.12
N THR A 114 -4.52 25.22 5.44
CA THR A 114 -3.95 26.24 6.34
C THR A 114 -2.49 25.94 6.73
N LYS A 115 -2.01 24.72 6.47
CA LYS A 115 -0.67 24.25 6.81
C LYS A 115 0.18 23.99 5.56
N ARG A 116 0.32 24.99 4.68
CA ARG A 116 0.98 24.85 3.37
C ARG A 116 2.44 24.37 3.40
N ASN A 117 3.13 24.47 4.52
CA ASN A 117 4.53 24.04 4.66
C ASN A 117 4.67 22.61 5.22
N ASP A 118 3.57 21.99 5.68
CA ASP A 118 3.59 20.62 6.20
C ASP A 118 3.65 19.62 5.04
N PRO A 119 4.29 18.45 5.22
CA PRO A 119 4.38 17.43 4.19
C PRO A 119 3.00 16.89 3.83
N ALA A 120 2.78 16.73 2.52
CA ALA A 120 1.52 16.23 1.98
C ALA A 120 1.26 14.78 2.42
N PRO A 121 -0.01 14.31 2.46
CA PRO A 121 -0.33 12.92 2.77
C PRO A 121 0.43 11.92 1.88
N ALA A 122 0.61 12.21 0.60
CA ALA A 122 1.40 11.38 -0.33
C ALA A 122 2.90 11.26 0.03
N GLN A 123 3.44 12.19 0.82
CA GLN A 123 4.85 12.15 1.27
C GLN A 123 5.03 11.42 2.61
N THR A 124 3.96 11.27 3.38
CA THR A 124 3.99 10.78 4.77
C THR A 124 3.19 9.50 4.97
N TRP A 125 2.62 8.92 3.91
CA TRP A 125 1.76 7.73 3.99
C TRP A 125 2.42 6.57 4.74
N GLY A 126 3.73 6.37 4.60
CA GLY A 126 4.46 5.30 5.32
C GLY A 126 4.46 5.51 6.83
N GLU A 127 4.58 6.76 7.28
CA GLU A 127 4.49 7.13 8.69
C GLU A 127 3.04 7.07 9.18
N ASP A 128 2.08 7.53 8.37
CA ASP A 128 0.66 7.45 8.69
C ASP A 128 0.20 5.99 8.85
N ALA A 129 0.68 5.07 8.02
CA ALA A 129 0.46 3.64 8.19
C ALA A 129 1.05 3.13 9.51
N ALA A 130 2.27 3.55 9.88
CA ALA A 130 2.87 3.21 11.17
C ALA A 130 2.01 3.70 12.35
N ARG A 131 1.45 4.91 12.26
CA ARG A 131 0.56 5.47 13.27
C ARG A 131 -0.70 4.63 13.43
N VAL A 132 -1.32 4.18 12.34
CA VAL A 132 -2.49 3.29 12.41
C VAL A 132 -2.11 1.94 13.05
N LEU A 133 -0.99 1.33 12.63
CA LEU A 133 -0.50 0.06 13.19
C LEU A 133 -0.15 0.15 14.69
N ALA A 134 0.18 1.34 15.18
CA ALA A 134 0.40 1.59 16.62
C ALA A 134 -0.91 1.58 17.43
N THR A 135 -2.06 1.81 16.82
CA THR A 135 -3.37 1.83 17.52
C THR A 135 -3.91 0.43 17.75
N HIS A 136 -4.89 0.27 18.65
CA HIS A 136 -5.57 -1.01 18.86
C HIS A 136 -6.16 -1.56 17.55
N HIS A 137 -6.12 -2.87 17.37
CA HIS A 137 -6.73 -3.50 16.20
C HIS A 137 -8.26 -3.37 16.25
N ASP A 138 -8.84 -2.86 15.19
CA ASP A 138 -10.28 -2.77 14.99
C ASP A 138 -10.59 -3.21 13.56
N GLU A 139 -11.60 -4.05 13.39
CA GLU A 139 -11.88 -4.71 12.11
C GLU A 139 -12.27 -3.70 11.02
N ALA A 140 -13.02 -2.64 11.37
CA ALA A 140 -13.41 -1.61 10.41
C ALA A 140 -12.18 -0.80 9.95
N ASN A 141 -11.32 -0.41 10.89
CA ASN A 141 -10.07 0.28 10.59
C ASN A 141 -9.09 -0.60 9.81
N ALA A 142 -9.02 -1.90 10.10
CA ALA A 142 -8.17 -2.86 9.39
C ALA A 142 -8.58 -3.00 7.92
N ARG A 143 -9.88 -3.14 7.63
CA ARG A 143 -10.39 -3.17 6.25
C ARG A 143 -10.07 -1.89 5.48
N ARG A 144 -10.19 -0.73 6.13
CA ARG A 144 -9.83 0.58 5.53
C ARG A 144 -8.33 0.67 5.24
N LEU A 145 -7.50 0.33 6.22
CA LEU A 145 -6.04 0.32 6.06
C LEU A 145 -5.61 -0.63 4.94
N GLN A 146 -6.17 -1.84 4.91
CA GLN A 146 -5.87 -2.84 3.88
C GLN A 146 -6.23 -2.31 2.48
N ASN A 147 -7.39 -1.67 2.30
CA ASN A 147 -7.77 -1.11 1.01
C ASN A 147 -6.80 0.00 0.54
N VAL A 148 -6.39 0.88 1.46
CA VAL A 148 -5.40 1.92 1.16
C VAL A 148 -4.05 1.31 0.79
N LEU A 149 -3.49 0.44 1.63
CA LEU A 149 -2.17 -0.15 1.39
C LEU A 149 -2.15 -0.98 0.10
N LYS A 150 -3.25 -1.66 -0.25
CA LYS A 150 -3.38 -2.35 -1.54
C LYS A 150 -3.21 -1.41 -2.74
N ALA A 151 -3.69 -0.18 -2.66
CA ALA A 151 -3.51 0.82 -3.71
C ALA A 151 -2.07 1.38 -3.71
N LEU A 152 -1.55 1.76 -2.54
CA LEU A 152 -0.21 2.34 -2.40
C LEU A 152 0.91 1.35 -2.76
N LEU A 153 0.74 0.06 -2.47
CA LEU A 153 1.73 -0.99 -2.77
C LEU A 153 1.74 -1.44 -4.25
N ARG A 154 0.79 -0.97 -5.05
CA ARG A 154 0.75 -1.23 -6.50
C ARG A 154 1.44 -0.12 -7.32
N GLY A 155 1.64 1.05 -6.72
CA GLY A 155 2.24 2.22 -7.34
C GLY A 155 3.74 2.11 -7.58
#